data_AF-A0ABC8K6S6-F1
#
_entry.id   AF-A0ABC8K6S6-F1
#
_cell.length_a   1.000
_cell.length_b   1.000
_cell.length_c   1.000
_cell.angle_alpha   90.00
_cell.angle_beta   90.00
_cell.angle_gamma   90.00
#
_symmetry.space_group_name_H-M   'P 1'
#
loop_
_entity.id
_entity.type
_entity.pdbx_description
1 polymer ?
#
loop_
_entity_poly.entity_id
_entity_poly.type
_entity_poly.pdbx_seq_one_letter_code
_entity_poly.pdbx_strand_id
1 'polypeptide(L)'
;MAFEEIVPEKAVSVSNGTNSSNRGFEFGDCVEVLRQLELAGYVDTSFRQKFLTWYGLHANADQKNVVKAFVNKLIKDSPALANQLIFTFSGLI
;
A
#
# COMPACT_ATOMS: atom_id res chain seq x y z
N MET A 1 -22.37 31.32 19.28
CA MET A 1 -21.21 30.67 19.91
C MET A 1 -20.95 29.39 19.12
N ALA A 2 -20.14 29.50 18.08
CA ALA A 2 -19.83 28.41 17.17
C ALA A 2 -18.42 28.64 16.62
N PHE A 3 -17.55 27.65 16.78
CA PHE A 3 -16.83 27.03 15.66
C PHE A 3 -16.17 25.74 16.19
N GLU A 4 -16.40 24.65 15.48
CA GLU A 4 -15.80 23.35 15.76
C GLU A 4 -14.29 23.40 15.46
N GLU A 5 -13.54 22.69 16.30
CA GLU A 5 -12.10 22.49 16.19
C GLU A 5 -11.81 21.59 14.99
N ILE A 6 -11.37 22.19 13.90
CA ILE A 6 -10.90 21.51 12.70
C ILE A 6 -9.52 20.91 13.00
N VAL A 7 -9.48 19.58 13.09
CA VAL A 7 -8.23 18.79 13.20
C VAL A 7 -7.45 18.94 11.89
N PRO A 8 -6.15 19.27 11.90
CA PRO A 8 -5.42 19.57 10.67
C PRO A 8 -5.22 18.30 9.82
N GLU A 9 -5.82 18.31 8.64
CA GLU A 9 -5.58 17.41 7.53
C GLU A 9 -4.08 17.44 7.18
N LYS A 10 -3.36 16.38 7.54
CA LYS A 10 -1.95 16.22 7.21
C LYS A 10 -1.87 16.00 5.69
N ALA A 11 -1.65 17.08 4.95
CA ALA A 11 -1.32 17.04 3.54
C ALA A 11 -0.09 16.14 3.34
N VAL A 12 -0.32 14.93 2.83
CA VAL A 12 0.72 14.07 2.29
C VAL A 12 1.10 14.66 0.93
N SER A 13 2.26 15.30 0.87
CA SER A 13 2.91 15.61 -0.41
C SER A 13 3.40 14.30 -1.02
N VAL A 14 2.59 13.76 -1.93
CA VAL A 14 2.98 12.63 -2.79
C VAL A 14 4.12 13.09 -3.69
N SER A 15 5.33 12.61 -3.44
CA SER A 15 6.44 12.76 -4.36
C SER A 15 6.18 11.90 -5.59
N ASN A 16 5.90 12.55 -6.73
CA ASN A 16 5.75 11.93 -8.04
C ASN A 16 7.01 11.13 -8.41
N GLY A 17 6.93 9.81 -8.32
CA GLY A 17 7.91 8.85 -8.82
C GLY A 17 7.35 7.95 -9.91
N THR A 18 6.54 8.46 -10.85
CA THR A 18 6.02 7.64 -11.96
C THR A 18 6.88 7.77 -13.21
N ASN A 19 8.03 7.11 -13.21
CA ASN A 19 8.73 6.79 -14.46
C ASN A 19 7.95 5.69 -15.18
N SER A 20 6.95 6.11 -15.95
CA SER A 20 6.23 5.26 -16.89
C SER A 20 7.20 4.68 -17.92
N SER A 21 7.54 3.41 -17.80
CA SER A 21 8.36 2.70 -18.79
C SER A 21 8.07 1.20 -18.77
N ASN A 22 6.83 0.78 -19.09
CA ASN A 22 6.45 -0.59 -19.52
C ASN A 22 7.15 -1.78 -18.80
N ARG A 23 7.58 -1.59 -17.55
CA ARG A 23 8.30 -2.58 -16.74
C ARG A 23 7.22 -3.19 -15.88
N GLY A 24 6.99 -4.48 -16.04
CA GLY A 24 5.95 -5.16 -15.26
C GLY A 24 6.18 -4.92 -13.78
N PHE A 25 5.10 -4.75 -13.01
CA PHE A 25 5.14 -4.60 -11.54
C PHE A 25 6.17 -5.54 -10.89
N GLU A 26 7.18 -4.95 -10.26
CA GLU A 26 8.29 -5.64 -9.62
C GLU A 26 8.16 -5.56 -8.08
N PHE A 27 8.99 -6.34 -7.38
CA PHE A 27 9.03 -6.33 -5.91
C PHE A 27 9.29 -4.92 -5.34
N GLY A 28 10.10 -4.11 -6.02
CA GLY A 28 10.40 -2.74 -5.62
C GLY A 28 9.17 -1.83 -5.57
N ASP A 29 8.25 -1.96 -6.53
CA ASP A 29 7.00 -1.20 -6.56
C ASP A 29 6.13 -1.53 -5.33
N CYS A 30 6.11 -2.81 -4.96
CA CYS A 30 5.37 -3.28 -3.79
C CYS A 30 5.95 -2.74 -2.48
N VAL A 31 7.28 -2.67 -2.36
CA VAL A 31 7.98 -2.08 -1.21
C VAL A 31 7.67 -0.59 -1.09
N GLU A 32 7.69 0.14 -2.20
CA GLU A 32 7.42 1.58 -2.22
C GLU A 32 5.98 1.87 -1.77
N VAL A 33 4.99 1.17 -2.33
CA VAL A 33 3.58 1.38 -1.95
C VAL A 33 3.33 1.03 -0.48
N LEU A 34 3.85 -0.10 0.01
CA LEU A 34 3.67 -0.46 1.42
C LEU A 34 4.36 0.53 2.37
N ARG A 35 5.49 1.12 1.96
CA ARG A 35 6.14 2.18 2.72
C ARG A 35 5.29 3.46 2.73
N GLN A 36 4.66 3.82 1.63
CA GLN A 36 3.74 4.97 1.59
C GLN A 36 2.52 4.73 2.49
N LEU A 37 1.95 3.52 2.49
CA LEU A 37 0.84 3.17 3.37
C LEU A 37 1.22 3.18 4.86
N GLU A 38 2.44 2.76 5.19
CA GLU A 38 2.97 2.79 6.55
C GLU A 38 3.13 4.23 7.04
N LEU A 39 3.71 5.10 6.20
CA LEU A 39 3.90 6.52 6.54
C LEU A 39 2.58 7.27 6.67
N ALA A 40 1.55 6.86 5.93
CA ALA A 40 0.20 7.41 6.04
C ALA A 40 -0.61 6.81 7.20
N GLY A 41 -0.06 5.83 7.95
CA GLY A 41 -0.70 5.23 9.11
C GLY A 41 -1.77 4.18 8.79
N TYR A 42 -1.88 3.73 7.54
CA TYR A 42 -2.83 2.69 7.16
C TYR A 42 -2.35 1.29 7.54
N VAL A 43 -1.04 1.03 7.46
CA VAL A 43 -0.43 -0.24 7.85
C VAL A 43 0.61 -0.03 8.94
N ASP A 44 0.72 -0.99 9.86
CA ASP A 44 1.79 -0.99 10.85
C ASP A 44 3.10 -1.53 10.29
N THR A 45 4.22 -1.16 10.92
CA THR A 45 5.58 -1.64 10.59
C THR A 45 5.64 -3.17 10.57
N SER A 46 4.99 -3.84 11.53
CA SER A 46 4.95 -5.30 11.66
C SER A 46 4.23 -5.94 10.49
N PHE A 47 3.08 -5.39 10.09
CA PHE A 47 2.34 -5.87 8.92
C PHE A 47 3.19 -5.73 7.65
N ARG A 48 3.80 -4.56 7.43
CA ARG A 48 4.68 -4.33 6.28
C ARG A 48 5.81 -5.36 6.21
N GLN A 49 6.50 -5.62 7.32
CA GLN A 49 7.62 -6.57 7.35
C GLN A 49 7.16 -8.00 7.06
N LYS A 50 6.08 -8.46 7.70
CA LYS A 50 5.52 -9.80 7.47
C LYS A 50 5.02 -9.95 6.04
N PHE A 51 4.29 -8.96 5.53
CA PHE A 51 3.78 -8.96 4.17
C PHE A 51 4.92 -9.01 3.15
N LEU A 52 5.95 -8.16 3.27
CA LEU A 52 7.07 -8.15 2.33
C LEU A 52 7.89 -9.44 2.39
N THR A 53 8.07 -10.01 3.57
CA THR A 53 8.74 -11.31 3.74
C THR A 53 7.96 -12.41 3.04
N TRP A 54 6.64 -12.49 3.28
CA TRP A 54 5.76 -13.43 2.60
C TRP A 54 5.74 -13.21 1.09
N TYR A 55 5.62 -11.97 0.63
CA TYR A 55 5.55 -11.65 -0.80
C TYR A 55 6.84 -11.99 -1.56
N GLY A 56 7.99 -11.76 -0.93
CA GLY A 56 9.31 -12.06 -1.50
C GLY A 56 9.63 -13.55 -1.51
N LEU A 57 9.24 -14.30 -0.48
CA LEU A 57 9.69 -15.68 -0.25
C LEU A 57 8.63 -16.75 -0.51
N HIS A 58 7.37 -16.46 -0.22
CA HIS A 58 6.30 -17.47 -0.12
C HIS A 58 5.13 -17.25 -1.09
N ALA A 59 4.93 -16.04 -1.61
CA ALA A 59 3.83 -15.77 -2.51
C ALA A 59 4.00 -16.49 -3.86
N ASN A 60 2.96 -17.23 -4.26
CA ASN A 60 2.89 -17.87 -5.57
C ASN A 60 2.50 -16.87 -6.68
N ALA A 61 2.54 -17.31 -7.94
CA ALA A 61 2.27 -16.43 -9.09
C ALA A 61 0.87 -15.80 -9.05
N ASP A 62 -0.15 -16.56 -8.63
CA ASP A 62 -1.53 -16.07 -8.54
C ASP A 62 -1.68 -15.01 -7.45
N GLN A 63 -1.13 -15.28 -6.26
CA GLN A 63 -1.07 -14.33 -5.16
C GLN A 63 -0.32 -13.06 -5.56
N LYS A 64 0.79 -13.19 -6.30
CA LYS A 64 1.56 -12.04 -6.82
C LYS A 64 0.74 -11.21 -7.81
N ASN A 65 -0.06 -11.86 -8.68
CA ASN A 65 -0.97 -11.16 -9.59
C ASN A 65 -2.10 -10.44 -8.84
N VAL A 66 -2.63 -11.02 -7.76
CA VAL A 66 -3.64 -10.36 -6.92
C VAL A 66 -3.05 -9.13 -6.22
N VAL A 67 -1.86 -9.25 -5.63
CA VAL A 67 -1.16 -8.12 -5.00
C VAL A 67 -0.87 -7.03 -6.03
N LYS A 68 -0.40 -7.39 -7.24
CA LYS A 68 -0.18 -6.45 -8.34
C LYS A 68 -1.45 -5.70 -8.74
N ALA A 69 -2.59 -6.39 -8.84
CA ALA A 69 -3.87 -5.76 -9.14
C ALA A 69 -4.30 -4.80 -8.03
N PHE A 70 -4.13 -5.20 -6.76
CA PHE A 70 -4.40 -4.37 -5.59
C PHE A 70 -3.54 -3.11 -5.57
N VAL A 71 -2.22 -3.25 -5.76
CA VAL A 71 -1.28 -2.12 -5.71
C VAL A 71 -1.53 -1.15 -6.88
N ASN A 72 -1.76 -1.66 -8.09
CA ASN A 72 -2.15 -0.81 -9.23
C ASN A 72 -3.43 -0.02 -8.95
N LYS A 73 -4.40 -0.61 -8.25
CA LYS A 73 -5.65 0.06 -7.88
C LYS A 73 -5.44 1.07 -6.75
N LEU A 74 -4.60 0.76 -5.77
CA LEU A 74 -4.19 1.68 -4.70
C LEU A 74 -3.55 2.96 -5.25
N ILE A 75 -2.65 2.83 -6.23
CA ILE A 75 -1.98 3.97 -6.89
C ILE A 75 -2.98 4.84 -7.66
N LYS A 76 -4.03 4.23 -8.24
CA LYS A 76 -4.97 4.91 -9.14
C LYS A 76 -6.19 5.52 -8.47
N ASP A 77 -6.82 4.79 -7.55
CA ASP A 77 -8.20 5.08 -7.13
C ASP A 77 -8.32 5.70 -5.73
N SER A 78 -7.63 5.20 -4.71
CA SER A 78 -7.69 5.77 -3.34
C SER A 78 -6.86 4.98 -2.32
N PRO A 79 -6.31 5.63 -1.27
CA PRO A 79 -5.82 4.95 -0.07
C PRO A 79 -6.87 4.13 0.69
N ALA A 80 -8.18 4.31 0.42
CA ALA A 80 -9.25 3.51 1.03
C ALA A 80 -9.13 1.99 0.80
N LEU A 81 -8.41 1.57 -0.24
CA LEU A 81 -8.10 0.16 -0.53
C LEU A 81 -7.08 -0.46 0.43
N ALA A 82 -6.36 0.34 1.21
CA ALA A 82 -5.34 -0.15 2.14
C ALA A 82 -5.95 -1.05 3.23
N ASN A 83 -7.12 -0.68 3.75
CA ASN A 83 -7.84 -1.51 4.72
C ASN A 83 -8.26 -2.87 4.13
N GLN A 84 -8.62 -2.91 2.86
CA GLN A 84 -8.96 -4.17 2.18
C GLN A 84 -7.73 -5.05 1.99
N LEU A 85 -6.58 -4.45 1.63
CA LEU A 85 -5.31 -5.16 1.58
C LEU A 85 -5.02 -5.85 2.91
N ILE A 86 -5.12 -5.12 4.02
CA ILE A 86 -4.86 -5.67 5.36
C ILE A 86 -5.84 -6.81 5.65
N PHE A 87 -7.14 -6.58 5.49
CA PHE A 87 -8.16 -7.60 5.77
C PHE A 87 -7.97 -8.88 4.96
N THR A 88 -7.62 -8.76 3.68
CA THR A 88 -7.44 -9.92 2.79
C THR A 88 -6.16 -10.70 3.12
N PHE A 89 -5.06 -10.01 3.44
CA PHE A 89 -3.76 -10.66 3.62
C PHE A 89 -3.42 -10.99 5.07
N SER A 90 -4.08 -10.41 6.07
CA SER A 90 -3.83 -10.71 7.48
C SER A 90 -4.10 -12.16 7.87
N GLY A 91 -4.99 -12.86 7.15
CA GLY A 91 -5.22 -14.30 7.35
C GLY A 91 -4.20 -15.20 6.62
N LEU A 92 -3.36 -14.61 5.77
CA LEU A 92 -2.37 -15.31 4.96
C LEU A 92 -0.93 -15.16 5.50
N ILE A 93 -0.68 -14.19 6.39
CA ILE A 93 0.64 -13.82 6.92
C ILE A 93 0.74 -13.92 8.45
#